data_AF-A0A1V4M6C3-F1
#
_entry.id   AF-A0A1V4M6C3-F1
#
_cell.length_a   1.000
_cell.length_b   1.000
_cell.length_c   1.000
_cell.angle_alpha   90.00
_cell.angle_beta   90.00
_cell.angle_gamma   90.00
#
_symmetry.space_group_name_H-M   'P 1'
#
loop_
_entity.id
_entity.type
_entity.pdbx_description
1 polymer ?
#
loop_
_entity_poly.entity_id
_entity_poly.type
_entity_poly.pdbx_seq_one_letter_code
_entity_poly.pdbx_strand_id
1 'polypeptide(L)'
;MNKIRIQINKFQEIIPKFESFLKTEGQKWQKERIDKDEFLQTYFFNEEALNSLEEGTLRELLQKLWAFAGWTNKDYLLEEMLKSGLETIKQAFHILLFSNKSVAERFDHVKQNIRMMGATGISEILSHFSKKDYPIWSRRVRDGLIYLGISEDKLPKAAQISGSQYESLCEIAKEVLNQLQTQRQASRIDDLFGLDFLLFFISIEKPEQIPIKDFEHDVVVEQVLELGDGLGFEVEKEVNVARGCRIDALWRSRIANLGVISYAFEVHRRGSRDSAILNLQKIIKQDPSIQKVILVSSVEELEAFRLEISFLGEDFRNAVGYFHVEDLQHTLSHLELLKSILKNVGLLDIKKVF
;
A
#
# COMPACT_ATOMS: atom_id res chain seq x y z
N MET A 1 12.74 18.15 -23.34
CA MET A 1 11.66 17.49 -22.57
C MET A 1 10.32 18.07 -23.04
N ASN A 2 9.38 17.24 -23.51
CA ASN A 2 8.04 17.71 -23.83
C ASN A 2 7.38 18.22 -22.55
N LYS A 3 7.13 19.54 -22.47
CA LYS A 3 6.44 20.18 -21.34
C LYS A 3 5.18 19.41 -20.99
N ILE A 4 5.06 19.01 -19.74
CA ILE A 4 3.84 18.45 -19.18
C ILE A 4 2.82 19.58 -19.11
N ARG A 5 1.53 19.30 -19.38
CA ARG A 5 0.49 20.32 -19.32
C ARG A 5 -0.76 19.74 -18.70
N ILE A 6 -1.26 20.40 -17.65
CA ILE A 6 -2.52 20.01 -17.03
C ILE A 6 -3.72 20.49 -17.84
N GLN A 7 -4.84 19.78 -17.72
CA GLN A 7 -6.14 20.15 -18.24
C GLN A 7 -6.84 21.11 -17.27
N ILE A 8 -6.64 22.41 -17.47
CA ILE A 8 -7.16 23.47 -16.59
C ILE A 8 -8.68 23.42 -16.42
N ASN A 9 -9.43 23.04 -17.46
CA ASN A 9 -10.87 22.86 -17.39
C ASN A 9 -11.28 21.79 -16.36
N LYS A 10 -10.56 20.67 -16.27
CA LYS A 10 -10.82 19.63 -15.27
C LYS A 10 -10.49 20.09 -13.86
N PHE A 11 -9.43 20.89 -13.69
CA PHE A 11 -9.14 21.52 -12.41
C PHE A 11 -10.23 22.50 -11.98
N GLN A 12 -10.69 23.36 -12.89
CA GLN A 12 -11.78 24.32 -12.63
C GLN A 12 -13.11 23.62 -12.29
N GLU A 13 -13.37 22.44 -12.86
CA GLU A 13 -14.53 21.62 -12.50
C GLU A 13 -14.46 21.12 -11.04
N ILE A 14 -13.29 20.64 -10.61
CA ILE A 14 -13.16 19.91 -9.33
C ILE A 14 -12.89 20.82 -8.13
N ILE A 15 -12.25 21.98 -8.34
CA ILE A 15 -11.78 22.85 -7.25
C ILE A 15 -12.89 23.32 -6.29
N PRO A 16 -14.13 23.68 -6.72
CA PRO A 16 -15.15 24.12 -5.78
C PRO A 16 -15.61 22.98 -4.85
N LYS A 17 -15.65 21.75 -5.36
CA LYS A 17 -15.98 20.57 -4.55
C LYS A 17 -14.87 20.26 -3.56
N PHE A 18 -13.61 20.37 -3.99
CA PHE A 18 -12.46 20.20 -3.11
C PHE A 18 -12.47 21.23 -1.97
N GLU A 19 -12.78 22.50 -2.25
CA GLU A 19 -12.93 23.52 -1.20
C GLU A 19 -14.05 23.20 -0.20
N SER A 20 -15.16 22.61 -0.66
CA SER A 20 -16.24 22.15 0.22
C SER A 20 -15.80 20.98 1.10
N PHE A 21 -15.07 20.02 0.51
CA PHE A 21 -14.49 18.88 1.22
C PHE A 21 -13.52 19.35 2.33
N LEU A 22 -12.64 20.31 2.04
CA LEU A 22 -11.70 20.86 3.02
C LEU A 22 -12.39 21.52 4.23
N LYS A 23 -13.60 22.06 4.05
CA LYS A 23 -14.38 22.69 5.13
C LYS A 23 -15.16 21.68 5.99
N THR A 24 -15.25 20.43 5.55
CA THR A 24 -16.02 19.38 6.20
C THR A 24 -15.11 18.22 6.57
N GLU A 25 -15.13 17.13 5.80
CA GLU A 25 -14.38 15.91 6.06
C GLU A 25 -12.86 16.14 6.08
N GLY A 26 -12.36 17.04 5.24
CA GLY A 26 -10.93 17.35 5.10
C GLY A 26 -10.28 17.94 6.35
N GLN A 27 -11.05 18.50 7.30
CA GLN A 27 -10.50 19.05 8.55
C GLN A 27 -9.82 17.98 9.40
N LYS A 28 -10.39 16.77 9.45
CA LYS A 28 -9.81 15.65 10.19
C LYS A 28 -8.44 15.29 9.63
N TRP A 29 -8.33 15.25 8.31
CA TRP A 29 -7.09 14.90 7.63
C TRP A 29 -6.01 15.96 7.85
N GLN A 30 -6.37 17.26 7.88
CA GLN A 30 -5.43 18.32 8.23
C GLN A 30 -4.88 18.15 9.64
N LYS A 31 -5.74 17.82 10.61
CA LYS A 31 -5.33 17.55 11.98
C LYS A 31 -4.42 16.31 12.06
N GLU A 32 -4.79 15.21 11.41
CA GLU A 32 -3.94 14.01 11.36
C GLU A 32 -2.55 14.31 10.79
N ARG A 33 -2.43 15.18 9.78
CA ARG A 33 -1.13 15.61 9.24
C ARG A 33 -0.28 16.38 10.26
N ILE A 34 -0.89 17.30 11.02
CA ILE A 34 -0.18 18.06 12.07
C ILE A 34 0.34 17.08 13.13
N ASP A 35 -0.50 16.15 13.58
CA ASP A 35 -0.12 15.13 14.57
C ASP A 35 1.00 14.18 14.06
N LYS A 36 1.11 13.99 12.74
CA LYS A 36 2.22 13.25 12.10
C LYS A 36 3.48 14.10 11.98
N ASP A 37 3.36 15.36 11.57
CA ASP A 37 4.49 16.30 11.47
C ASP A 37 5.19 16.42 12.83
N GLU A 38 4.44 16.63 13.91
CA GLU A 38 4.98 16.74 15.27
C GLU A 38 5.73 15.47 15.68
N PHE A 39 5.16 14.30 15.41
CA PHE A 39 5.78 13.02 15.72
C PHE A 39 7.08 12.80 14.91
N LEU A 40 7.03 12.95 13.59
CA LEU A 40 8.19 12.75 12.73
C LEU A 40 9.30 13.76 13.02
N GLN A 41 8.93 15.01 13.31
CA GLN A 41 9.89 16.05 13.71
C GLN A 41 10.61 15.69 15.01
N THR A 42 9.91 15.07 15.95
CA THR A 42 10.45 14.70 17.26
C THR A 42 11.40 13.51 17.17
N TYR A 43 11.04 12.46 16.40
CA TYR A 43 11.73 11.17 16.46
C TYR A 43 12.58 10.82 15.24
N PHE A 44 12.30 11.41 14.08
CA PHE A 44 12.95 11.03 12.81
C PHE A 44 13.74 12.19 12.19
N PHE A 45 13.26 13.43 12.29
CA PHE A 45 13.92 14.59 11.67
C PHE A 45 14.94 15.29 12.58
N ASN A 46 15.25 14.66 13.72
CA ASN A 46 16.37 15.00 14.57
C ASN A 46 17.35 13.81 14.57
N GLU A 47 18.60 14.07 14.19
CA GLU A 47 19.61 13.02 13.99
C GLU A 47 19.97 12.28 15.30
N GLU A 48 20.02 12.99 16.43
CA GLU A 48 20.25 12.37 17.75
C GLU A 48 19.08 11.46 18.15
N ALA A 49 17.85 11.95 18.00
CA ALA A 49 16.64 11.19 18.29
C ALA A 49 16.53 9.92 17.43
N LEU A 50 16.85 10.03 16.13
CA LEU A 50 16.86 8.90 15.20
C LEU A 50 17.92 7.86 15.58
N ASN A 51 19.10 8.28 16.05
CA ASN A 51 20.12 7.34 16.52
C ASN A 51 19.68 6.58 17.78
N SER A 52 18.87 7.23 18.63
CA SER A 52 18.24 6.62 19.80
C SER A 52 16.91 5.91 19.52
N LEU A 53 16.54 5.67 18.26
CA LEU A 53 15.26 5.06 17.91
C LEU A 53 15.09 3.68 18.58
N GLU A 54 13.93 3.46 19.19
CA GLU A 54 13.57 2.20 19.82
C GLU A 54 12.41 1.52 19.09
N GLU A 55 12.19 0.24 19.37
CA GLU A 55 11.09 -0.54 18.80
C GLU A 55 9.71 0.12 19.05
N GLY A 56 9.50 0.69 20.23
CA GLY A 56 8.25 1.37 20.57
C GLY A 56 7.95 2.56 19.64
N THR A 57 8.97 3.34 19.28
CA THR A 57 8.84 4.45 18.34
C THR A 57 8.56 3.98 16.92
N LEU A 58 9.15 2.87 16.50
CA LEU A 58 8.82 2.24 15.22
C LEU A 58 7.36 1.76 15.20
N ARG A 59 6.87 1.15 16.28
CA ARG A 59 5.46 0.75 16.41
C ARG A 59 4.53 1.96 16.25
N GLU A 60 4.86 3.08 16.87
CA GLU A 60 4.09 4.32 16.74
C GLU A 60 4.13 4.91 15.32
N LEU A 61 5.28 4.83 14.63
CA LEU A 61 5.39 5.20 13.22
C LEU A 61 4.41 4.39 12.36
N LEU A 62 4.35 3.06 12.54
CA LEU A 62 3.44 2.18 11.80
C LEU A 62 1.96 2.47 12.07
N GLN A 63 1.63 2.99 13.26
CA GLN A 63 0.27 3.42 13.59
C GLN A 63 -0.08 4.75 12.92
N LYS A 64 0.91 5.65 12.74
CA LYS A 64 0.70 7.00 12.23
C LYS A 64 0.67 7.08 10.70
N LEU A 65 1.50 6.32 9.99
CA LEU A 65 1.57 6.40 8.53
C LEU A 65 0.32 5.86 7.85
N TRP A 66 -0.18 6.57 6.83
CA TRP A 66 -1.31 6.13 6.01
C TRP A 66 -0.95 4.91 5.17
N ALA A 67 0.32 4.81 4.76
CA ALA A 67 0.85 3.65 4.04
C ALA A 67 0.59 2.31 4.73
N PHE A 68 0.33 2.31 6.05
CA PHE A 68 0.08 1.11 6.82
C PHE A 68 -1.35 1.04 7.37
N ALA A 69 -2.25 1.96 7.00
CA ALA A 69 -3.59 2.07 7.60
C ALA A 69 -4.46 0.81 7.43
N GLY A 70 -4.24 0.03 6.36
CA GLY A 70 -4.98 -1.22 6.13
C GLY A 70 -4.62 -2.35 7.11
N TRP A 71 -3.44 -2.32 7.73
CA TRP A 71 -3.01 -3.29 8.75
C TRP A 71 -3.72 -3.04 10.09
N THR A 72 -4.39 -4.07 10.60
CA THR A 72 -4.94 -4.15 11.97
C THR A 72 -3.85 -4.54 12.97
N ASN A 73 -3.12 -5.62 12.71
CA ASN A 73 -2.04 -6.10 13.57
C ASN A 73 -0.73 -5.38 13.26
N LYS A 74 -0.52 -4.25 13.93
CA LYS A 74 0.73 -3.48 13.84
C LYS A 74 1.94 -4.22 14.38
N ASP A 75 1.72 -5.21 15.24
CA ASP A 75 2.76 -5.96 15.90
C ASP A 75 3.38 -6.95 14.90
N TYR A 76 2.54 -7.64 14.11
CA TYR A 76 3.02 -8.46 12.99
C TYR A 76 3.85 -7.65 11.99
N LEU A 77 3.35 -6.47 11.59
CA LEU A 77 4.05 -5.59 10.66
C LEU A 77 5.41 -5.14 11.23
N LEU A 78 5.44 -4.81 12.52
CA LEU A 78 6.66 -4.45 13.22
C LEU A 78 7.66 -5.61 13.28
N GLU A 79 7.21 -6.81 13.62
CA GLU A 79 8.04 -8.02 13.66
C GLU A 79 8.66 -8.31 12.29
N GLU A 80 7.88 -8.24 11.20
CA GLU A 80 8.38 -8.40 9.84
C GLU A 80 9.40 -7.32 9.45
N MET A 81 9.16 -6.07 9.84
CA MET A 81 10.09 -4.96 9.61
C MET A 81 11.41 -5.17 10.38
N LEU A 82 11.32 -5.56 11.66
CA LEU A 82 12.45 -5.78 12.56
C LEU A 82 13.33 -6.97 12.17
N LYS A 83 12.86 -7.90 11.32
CA LYS A 83 13.72 -8.91 10.69
C LYS A 83 14.88 -8.30 9.89
N SER A 84 14.79 -7.03 9.53
CA SER A 84 15.89 -6.26 8.90
C SER A 84 16.99 -5.87 9.90
N GLY A 85 16.70 -5.89 11.20
CA GLY A 85 17.55 -5.40 12.29
C GLY A 85 17.32 -3.92 12.59
N LEU A 86 17.16 -3.56 13.87
CA LEU A 86 16.90 -2.19 14.31
C LEU A 86 18.00 -1.20 13.87
N GLU A 87 19.27 -1.60 13.97
CA GLU A 87 20.40 -0.76 13.54
C GLU A 87 20.42 -0.55 12.02
N THR A 88 20.06 -1.56 11.23
CA THR A 88 19.88 -1.42 9.77
C THR A 88 18.78 -0.41 9.46
N ILE A 89 17.66 -0.48 10.18
CA ILE A 89 16.53 0.44 10.02
C ILE A 89 16.96 1.89 10.33
N LYS A 90 17.65 2.11 11.44
CA LYS A 90 18.20 3.43 11.80
C LYS A 90 19.10 3.99 10.72
N GLN A 91 20.06 3.18 10.26
CA GLN A 91 21.00 3.59 9.20
C GLN A 91 20.29 3.91 7.89
N ALA A 92 19.28 3.11 7.51
CA ALA A 92 18.50 3.35 6.31
C ALA A 92 17.69 4.65 6.40
N PHE A 93 17.06 4.96 7.53
CA PHE A 93 16.39 6.25 7.74
C PHE A 93 17.37 7.43 7.82
N HIS A 94 18.56 7.22 8.39
CA HIS A 94 19.60 8.24 8.41
C HIS A 94 20.03 8.60 6.98
N ILE A 95 20.27 7.57 6.14
CA ILE A 95 20.55 7.76 4.72
C ILE A 95 19.40 8.46 4.01
N LEU A 96 18.15 8.10 4.31
CA LEU A 96 16.97 8.71 3.72
C LEU A 96 16.90 10.23 3.98
N LEU A 97 17.17 10.64 5.21
CA LEU A 97 16.84 11.99 5.69
C LEU A 97 18.05 12.94 5.72
N PHE A 98 19.25 12.42 5.99
CA PHE A 98 20.42 13.25 6.31
C PHE A 98 21.61 13.05 5.37
N SER A 99 21.59 12.06 4.46
CA SER A 99 22.68 11.90 3.50
C SER A 99 22.63 12.91 2.36
N ASN A 100 23.79 13.17 1.75
CA ASN A 100 23.95 14.03 0.57
C ASN A 100 23.75 13.28 -0.76
N LYS A 101 23.29 12.02 -0.72
CA LYS A 101 23.00 11.22 -1.92
C LYS A 101 21.78 11.76 -2.65
N SER A 102 21.64 11.41 -3.93
CA SER A 102 20.43 11.74 -4.70
C SER A 102 19.17 11.18 -4.03
N VAL A 103 18.00 11.79 -4.26
CA VAL A 103 16.74 11.24 -3.72
C VAL A 103 16.49 9.82 -4.24
N ALA A 104 16.89 9.54 -5.48
CA ALA A 104 16.78 8.22 -6.06
C ALA A 104 17.57 7.16 -5.25
N GLU A 105 18.85 7.43 -4.97
CA GLU A 105 19.69 6.51 -4.19
C GLU A 105 19.18 6.34 -2.76
N ARG A 106 18.77 7.42 -2.11
CA ARG A 106 18.21 7.40 -0.74
C ARG A 106 16.95 6.55 -0.67
N PHE A 107 16.05 6.73 -1.63
CA PHE A 107 14.79 6.00 -1.72
C PHE A 107 14.99 4.51 -1.94
N ASP A 108 15.81 4.13 -2.93
CA ASP A 108 16.08 2.72 -3.22
C ASP A 108 16.85 2.04 -2.08
N HIS A 109 17.71 2.76 -1.37
CA HIS A 109 18.42 2.23 -0.21
C HIS A 109 17.44 1.78 0.89
N VAL A 110 16.44 2.59 1.24
CA VAL A 110 15.43 2.19 2.23
C VAL A 110 14.64 0.98 1.74
N LYS A 111 14.16 1.02 0.50
CA LYS A 111 13.35 -0.06 -0.08
C LYS A 111 14.07 -1.41 -0.08
N GLN A 112 15.40 -1.40 -0.24
CA GLN A 112 16.22 -2.62 -0.26
C GLN A 112 16.58 -3.14 1.14
N ASN A 113 16.61 -2.26 2.16
CA ASN A 113 17.15 -2.59 3.48
C ASN A 113 16.11 -2.66 4.59
N ILE A 114 14.88 -2.19 4.37
CA ILE A 114 13.79 -2.27 5.34
C ILE A 114 12.65 -3.11 4.77
N ARG A 115 12.45 -4.30 5.34
CA ARG A 115 11.30 -5.17 5.02
C ARG A 115 9.99 -4.44 5.34
N MET A 116 8.96 -4.71 4.52
CA MET A 116 7.63 -4.10 4.62
C MET A 116 7.59 -2.58 4.43
N MET A 117 8.71 -1.92 4.11
CA MET A 117 8.74 -0.49 3.82
C MET A 117 8.65 -0.25 2.31
N GLY A 118 7.42 -0.17 1.82
CA GLY A 118 7.12 0.09 0.41
C GLY A 118 7.26 1.56 0.01
N ALA A 119 7.20 1.80 -1.30
CA ALA A 119 7.31 3.13 -1.91
C ALA A 119 6.36 4.18 -1.30
N THR A 120 5.12 3.81 -1.00
CA THR A 120 4.14 4.69 -0.34
C THR A 120 4.66 5.18 1.02
N GLY A 121 5.15 4.28 1.88
CA GLY A 121 5.67 4.64 3.21
C GLY A 121 6.91 5.52 3.13
N ILE A 122 7.85 5.19 2.24
CA ILE A 122 9.08 5.99 2.04
C ILE A 122 8.72 7.40 1.57
N SER A 123 7.85 7.51 0.55
CA SER A 123 7.41 8.80 0.01
C SER A 123 6.57 9.60 1.00
N GLU A 124 5.76 8.96 1.86
CA GLU A 124 5.02 9.62 2.93
C GLU A 124 5.98 10.28 3.93
N ILE A 125 6.98 9.54 4.42
CA ILE A 125 8.01 10.09 5.33
C ILE A 125 8.75 11.27 4.67
N LEU A 126 9.20 11.12 3.42
CA LEU A 126 9.89 12.19 2.70
C LEU A 126 9.01 13.43 2.51
N SER A 127 7.72 13.24 2.23
CA SER A 127 6.80 14.35 2.03
C SER A 127 6.59 15.17 3.31
N HIS A 128 6.57 14.51 4.47
CA HIS A 128 6.57 15.18 5.77
C HIS A 128 7.92 15.88 6.07
N PHE A 129 9.03 15.34 5.57
CA PHE A 129 10.36 15.95 5.70
C PHE A 129 10.51 17.24 4.88
N SER A 130 10.02 17.26 3.63
CA SER A 130 9.91 18.49 2.84
C SER A 130 8.66 18.50 1.96
N LYS A 131 7.70 19.31 2.38
CA LYS A 131 6.42 19.57 1.68
C LYS A 131 6.60 20.27 0.34
N LYS A 132 7.78 20.84 0.07
CA LYS A 132 8.10 21.53 -1.19
C LYS A 132 8.74 20.60 -2.21
N ASP A 133 9.41 19.56 -1.75
CA ASP A 133 10.28 18.76 -2.60
C ASP A 133 9.71 17.40 -2.95
N TYR A 134 8.96 16.78 -2.04
CA TYR A 134 8.62 15.38 -2.10
C TYR A 134 7.08 15.17 -2.07
N PRO A 135 6.46 14.66 -3.15
CA PRO A 135 5.09 14.21 -3.12
C PRO A 135 4.98 12.81 -2.51
N ILE A 136 3.79 12.45 -2.05
CA ILE A 136 3.47 11.05 -1.71
C ILE A 136 3.23 10.28 -3.01
N TRP A 137 3.72 9.04 -3.09
CA TRP A 137 3.40 8.12 -4.16
C TRP A 137 2.32 7.14 -3.71
N SER A 138 1.25 7.03 -4.50
CA SER A 138 0.24 5.98 -4.37
C SER A 138 -0.54 5.83 -5.67
N ARG A 139 -1.33 4.75 -5.80
CA ARG A 139 -2.27 4.59 -6.92
C ARG A 139 -3.25 5.76 -7.01
N ARG A 140 -3.76 6.24 -5.87
CA ARG A 140 -4.68 7.40 -5.80
C ARG A 140 -4.04 8.67 -6.35
N VAL A 141 -2.77 8.91 -6.03
CA VAL A 141 -2.00 10.05 -6.57
C VAL A 141 -1.84 9.92 -8.08
N ARG A 142 -1.50 8.72 -8.56
CA ARG A 142 -1.39 8.44 -10.00
C ARG A 142 -2.70 8.75 -10.73
N ASP A 143 -3.83 8.24 -10.24
CA ASP A 143 -5.15 8.40 -10.86
C ASP A 143 -5.57 9.89 -10.84
N GLY A 144 -5.29 10.61 -9.76
CA GLY A 144 -5.49 12.06 -9.70
C GLY A 144 -4.69 12.83 -10.75
N LEU A 145 -3.43 12.45 -10.99
CA LEU A 145 -2.58 13.09 -12.00
C LEU A 145 -3.09 12.81 -13.42
N ILE A 146 -3.56 11.58 -13.69
CA ILE A 146 -4.16 11.21 -14.98
C ILE A 146 -5.43 12.00 -15.22
N TYR A 147 -6.28 12.11 -14.19
CA TYR A 147 -7.46 12.96 -14.25
C TYR A 147 -7.07 14.39 -14.63
N LEU A 148 -6.05 14.99 -14.01
CA LEU A 148 -5.56 16.33 -14.37
C LEU A 148 -4.91 16.41 -15.77
N GLY A 149 -4.86 15.32 -16.53
CA GLY A 149 -4.40 15.29 -17.92
C GLY A 149 -2.93 14.90 -18.08
N ILE A 150 -2.28 14.41 -17.03
CA ILE A 150 -0.93 13.86 -17.15
C ILE A 150 -1.00 12.52 -17.84
N SER A 151 -0.23 12.38 -18.92
CA SER A 151 -0.23 11.17 -19.72
C SER A 151 0.32 9.97 -18.94
N GLU A 152 -0.36 8.84 -19.04
CA GLU A 152 -0.03 7.62 -18.29
C GLU A 152 1.38 7.08 -18.55
N ASP A 153 1.94 7.31 -19.74
CA ASP A 153 3.29 6.90 -20.12
C ASP A 153 4.38 7.64 -19.33
N LYS A 154 4.05 8.81 -18.75
CA LYS A 154 4.97 9.60 -17.93
C LYS A 154 4.92 9.23 -16.45
N LEU A 155 3.93 8.44 -16.04
CA LEU A 155 3.72 8.08 -14.64
C LEU A 155 4.17 6.65 -14.38
N PRO A 156 4.67 6.33 -13.17
CA PRO A 156 4.91 4.95 -12.81
C PRO A 156 3.61 4.13 -12.90
N LYS A 157 3.72 2.87 -13.33
CA LYS A 157 2.57 1.96 -13.47
C LYS A 157 2.44 0.99 -12.30
N ALA A 158 3.53 0.74 -11.61
CA ALA A 158 3.67 -0.22 -10.54
C ALA A 158 3.48 0.45 -9.18
N ALA A 159 2.93 -0.30 -8.21
CA ALA A 159 2.80 0.19 -6.84
C ALA A 159 4.18 0.43 -6.21
N GLN A 160 5.13 -0.49 -6.44
CA GLN A 160 6.52 -0.27 -6.07
C GLN A 160 7.26 0.40 -7.22
N ILE A 161 8.00 1.45 -6.90
CA ILE A 161 8.75 2.23 -7.88
C ILE A 161 10.22 2.29 -7.49
N SER A 162 11.08 2.48 -8.48
CA SER A 162 12.50 2.80 -8.28
C SER A 162 12.67 4.23 -7.77
N GLY A 163 13.82 4.50 -7.17
CA GLY A 163 14.22 5.84 -6.79
C GLY A 163 14.23 6.81 -7.98
N SER A 164 14.66 6.37 -9.17
CA SER A 164 14.62 7.19 -10.39
C SER A 164 13.20 7.52 -10.86
N GLN A 165 12.27 6.58 -10.69
CA GLN A 165 10.85 6.84 -10.98
C GLN A 165 10.26 7.81 -9.96
N TYR A 166 10.65 7.69 -8.68
CA TYR A 166 10.23 8.63 -7.64
C TYR A 166 10.79 10.04 -7.85
N GLU A 167 12.07 10.16 -8.23
CA GLU A 167 12.68 11.43 -8.60
C GLU A 167 11.96 12.09 -9.78
N SER A 168 11.63 11.30 -10.82
CA SER A 168 10.83 11.77 -11.95
C SER A 168 9.44 12.24 -11.50
N LEU A 169 8.80 11.51 -10.58
CA LEU A 169 7.50 11.91 -9.99
C LEU A 169 7.61 13.24 -9.24
N CYS A 170 8.70 13.48 -8.51
CA CYS A 170 8.92 14.75 -7.80
C CYS A 170 8.90 15.93 -8.78
N GLU A 171 9.61 15.80 -9.91
CA GLU A 171 9.64 16.85 -10.95
C GLU A 171 8.26 17.05 -11.60
N ILE A 172 7.53 15.97 -11.88
CA ILE A 172 6.16 16.03 -12.41
C ILE A 172 5.24 16.76 -11.43
N ALA A 173 5.29 16.41 -10.15
CA ALA A 173 4.42 16.99 -9.13
C ALA A 173 4.71 18.49 -8.92
N LYS A 174 5.99 18.89 -8.92
CA LYS A 174 6.39 20.31 -8.86
C LYS A 174 5.89 21.10 -10.06
N GLU A 175 6.03 20.55 -11.27
CA GLU A 175 5.53 21.20 -12.48
C GLU A 175 3.99 21.33 -12.47
N VAL A 176 3.28 20.29 -12.01
CA VAL A 176 1.82 20.33 -11.83
C VAL A 176 1.42 21.39 -10.81
N LEU A 177 2.08 21.44 -9.66
CA LEU A 177 1.84 22.45 -8.63
C LEU A 177 2.04 23.87 -9.18
N ASN A 178 3.16 24.11 -9.87
CA ASN A 178 3.46 25.40 -10.49
C ASN A 178 2.36 25.82 -11.47
N GLN A 179 1.87 24.91 -12.32
CA GLN A 179 0.79 25.21 -13.26
C GLN A 179 -0.53 25.52 -12.53
N LEU A 180 -0.87 24.77 -11.48
CA LEU A 180 -2.06 25.03 -10.68
C LEU A 180 -2.00 26.40 -9.99
N GLN A 181 -0.85 26.78 -9.43
CA GLN A 181 -0.67 28.05 -8.73
C GLN A 181 -0.80 29.29 -9.64
N THR A 182 -0.72 29.13 -10.97
CA THR A 182 -1.08 30.20 -11.91
C THR A 182 -2.58 30.53 -11.93
N GLN A 183 -3.42 29.65 -11.37
CA GLN A 183 -4.86 29.80 -11.32
C GLN A 183 -5.29 30.51 -10.04
N ARG A 184 -6.18 31.49 -10.14
CA ARG A 184 -6.69 32.25 -8.98
C ARG A 184 -7.40 31.36 -7.95
N GLN A 185 -7.96 30.24 -8.39
CA GLN A 185 -8.71 29.29 -7.57
C GLN A 185 -7.80 28.35 -6.76
N ALA A 186 -6.48 28.36 -6.96
CA ALA A 186 -5.55 27.46 -6.28
C ALA A 186 -5.09 27.95 -4.90
N SER A 187 -5.79 28.91 -4.28
CA SER A 187 -5.39 29.58 -3.01
C SER A 187 -5.22 28.69 -1.78
N ARG A 188 -5.53 27.39 -1.89
CA ARG A 188 -5.40 26.38 -0.83
C ARG A 188 -4.38 25.28 -1.18
N ILE A 189 -3.66 25.42 -2.29
CA ILE A 189 -2.71 24.44 -2.81
C ILE A 189 -1.33 25.13 -2.89
N ASP A 190 -0.73 25.31 -1.73
CA ASP A 190 0.50 26.11 -1.57
C ASP A 190 1.78 25.27 -1.72
N ASP A 191 1.67 23.95 -1.54
CA ASP A 191 2.78 23.01 -1.53
C ASP A 191 2.35 21.64 -2.08
N LEU A 192 3.28 20.67 -2.08
CA LEU A 192 2.98 19.31 -2.56
C LEU A 192 2.03 18.55 -1.63
N PHE A 193 1.84 19.01 -0.38
CA PHE A 193 0.83 18.48 0.53
C PHE A 193 -0.58 18.88 0.10
N GLY A 194 -0.77 20.16 -0.24
CA GLY A 194 -2.01 20.66 -0.81
C GLY A 194 -2.35 19.95 -2.13
N LEU A 195 -1.32 19.71 -2.96
CA LEU A 195 -1.48 18.93 -4.19
C LEU A 195 -1.89 17.48 -3.89
N ASP A 196 -1.21 16.79 -2.98
CA ASP A 196 -1.53 15.42 -2.61
C ASP A 196 -2.99 15.27 -2.12
N PHE A 197 -3.49 16.21 -1.32
CA PHE A 197 -4.90 16.23 -0.92
C PHE A 197 -5.87 16.42 -2.09
N LEU A 198 -5.55 17.30 -3.03
CA LEU A 198 -6.36 17.45 -4.23
C LEU A 198 -6.41 16.14 -5.02
N LEU A 199 -5.26 15.48 -5.21
CA LEU A 199 -5.16 14.23 -5.98
C LEU A 199 -5.91 13.09 -5.28
N PHE A 200 -5.77 12.99 -3.96
CA PHE A 200 -6.54 12.05 -3.16
C PHE A 200 -8.05 12.30 -3.30
N PHE A 201 -8.49 13.56 -3.18
CA PHE A 201 -9.91 13.91 -3.35
C PHE A 201 -10.44 13.56 -4.74
N ILE A 202 -9.67 13.86 -5.79
CA ILE A 202 -10.00 13.48 -7.17
C ILE A 202 -10.19 11.96 -7.27
N SER A 203 -9.30 11.16 -6.67
CA SER A 203 -9.40 9.69 -6.72
C SER A 203 -10.70 9.14 -6.12
N ILE A 204 -11.30 9.86 -5.16
CA ILE A 204 -12.58 9.49 -4.55
C ILE A 204 -13.74 9.95 -5.43
N GLU A 205 -13.73 11.20 -5.89
CA GLU A 205 -14.83 11.79 -6.67
C GLU A 205 -14.92 11.23 -8.10
N LYS A 206 -13.78 10.82 -8.66
CA LYS A 206 -13.61 10.41 -10.05
C LYS A 206 -12.76 9.14 -10.10
N PRO A 207 -13.26 8.01 -9.58
CA PRO A 207 -12.51 6.76 -9.60
C PRO A 207 -12.30 6.33 -11.05
N GLU A 208 -11.03 6.30 -11.48
CA GLU A 208 -10.66 5.81 -12.80
C GLU A 208 -10.47 4.29 -12.74
N GLN A 209 -11.25 3.53 -13.50
CA GLN A 209 -11.08 2.08 -13.65
C GLN A 209 -9.98 1.81 -14.68
N ILE A 210 -8.72 1.99 -14.27
CA ILE A 210 -7.58 1.61 -15.10
C ILE A 210 -7.35 0.11 -14.90
N PRO A 211 -7.50 -0.73 -15.95
CA PRO A 211 -7.30 -2.16 -15.84
C PRO A 211 -5.85 -2.47 -15.43
N ILE A 212 -5.69 -3.38 -14.47
CA ILE A 212 -4.37 -3.85 -14.05
C ILE A 212 -3.84 -4.81 -15.12
N LYS A 213 -2.96 -4.31 -16.00
CA LYS A 213 -2.37 -5.13 -17.07
C LYS A 213 -1.26 -6.07 -16.60
N ASP A 214 -0.62 -5.75 -15.48
CA ASP A 214 0.47 -6.52 -14.89
C ASP A 214 0.60 -6.11 -13.41
N PHE A 215 1.16 -6.98 -12.58
CA PHE A 215 1.32 -6.76 -11.14
C PHE A 215 2.65 -7.32 -10.65
N GLU A 216 3.11 -6.90 -9.48
CA GLU A 216 4.30 -7.48 -8.84
C GLU A 216 3.88 -8.56 -7.86
N HIS A 217 4.53 -9.74 -7.92
CA HIS A 217 4.19 -10.90 -7.11
C HIS A 217 4.19 -10.55 -5.62
N ASP A 218 5.32 -10.08 -5.11
CA ASP A 218 5.50 -9.80 -3.68
C ASP A 218 4.53 -8.74 -3.15
N VAL A 219 4.18 -7.76 -3.99
CA VAL A 219 3.18 -6.74 -3.66
C VAL A 219 1.81 -7.35 -3.49
N VAL A 220 1.41 -8.25 -4.40
CA VAL A 220 0.10 -8.93 -4.29
C VAL A 220 0.10 -9.88 -3.10
N VAL A 221 1.20 -10.55 -2.78
CA VAL A 221 1.32 -11.36 -1.56
C VAL A 221 1.10 -10.49 -0.31
N GLU A 222 1.72 -9.32 -0.24
CA GLU A 222 1.53 -8.38 0.87
C GLU A 222 0.09 -7.86 0.94
N GLN A 223 -0.56 -7.57 -0.18
CA GLN A 223 -1.97 -7.17 -0.24
C GLN A 223 -2.90 -8.28 0.26
N VAL A 224 -2.61 -9.55 -0.06
CA VAL A 224 -3.34 -10.71 0.48
C VAL A 224 -3.17 -10.77 2.00
N LEU A 225 -1.95 -10.60 2.52
CA LEU A 225 -1.72 -10.61 3.97
C LEU A 225 -2.43 -9.44 4.66
N GLU A 226 -2.33 -8.24 4.11
CA GLU A 226 -2.98 -7.03 4.62
C GLU A 226 -4.50 -7.19 4.66
N LEU A 227 -5.10 -7.78 3.61
CA LEU A 227 -6.53 -8.05 3.59
C LEU A 227 -6.93 -9.05 4.67
N GLY A 228 -6.18 -10.15 4.81
CA GLY A 228 -6.45 -11.17 5.83
C GLY A 228 -6.40 -10.60 7.24
N ASP A 229 -5.32 -9.90 7.57
CA ASP A 229 -5.15 -9.21 8.85
C ASP A 229 -6.23 -8.14 9.07
N GLY A 230 -6.53 -7.39 8.02
CA GLY A 230 -7.57 -6.39 7.99
C GLY A 230 -8.97 -6.92 8.31
N LEU A 231 -9.24 -8.18 7.96
CA LEU A 231 -10.48 -8.91 8.26
C LEU A 231 -10.44 -9.67 9.60
N GLY A 232 -9.32 -9.63 10.32
CA GLY A 232 -9.14 -10.27 11.62
C GLY A 232 -8.63 -11.71 11.58
N PHE A 233 -8.04 -12.15 10.46
CA PHE A 233 -7.31 -13.42 10.41
C PHE A 233 -5.89 -13.26 10.97
N GLU A 234 -5.38 -14.33 11.57
CA GLU A 234 -3.94 -14.50 11.78
C GLU A 234 -3.30 -14.81 10.42
N VAL A 235 -2.28 -14.06 10.02
CA VAL A 235 -1.66 -14.19 8.69
C VAL A 235 -0.20 -14.63 8.77
N GLU A 236 0.23 -15.45 7.81
CA GLU A 236 1.61 -15.95 7.71
C GLU A 236 2.10 -15.85 6.26
N LYS A 237 3.31 -15.30 6.06
CA LYS A 237 3.96 -15.10 4.75
C LYS A 237 4.91 -16.27 4.47
N GLU A 238 4.89 -16.77 3.23
CA GLU A 238 5.83 -17.79 2.73
C GLU A 238 5.92 -19.07 3.59
N VAL A 239 4.80 -19.78 3.72
CA VAL A 239 4.68 -20.98 4.55
C VAL A 239 5.30 -22.20 3.85
N ASN A 240 6.27 -22.84 4.50
CA ASN A 240 6.85 -24.09 4.03
C ASN A 240 5.93 -25.26 4.37
N VAL A 241 5.43 -25.93 3.35
CA VAL A 241 4.48 -27.03 3.46
C VAL A 241 5.23 -28.36 3.50
N ALA A 242 6.09 -28.57 2.51
CA ALA A 242 6.94 -29.74 2.39
C ALA A 242 8.28 -29.34 1.74
N ARG A 243 9.21 -30.28 1.66
CA ARG A 243 10.47 -30.05 0.94
C ARG A 243 10.19 -29.59 -0.49
N GLY A 244 10.60 -28.36 -0.81
CA GLY A 244 10.41 -27.74 -2.13
C GLY A 244 8.97 -27.31 -2.43
N CYS A 245 8.12 -27.17 -1.42
CA CYS A 245 6.73 -26.72 -1.55
C CYS A 245 6.47 -25.57 -0.57
N ARG A 246 6.14 -24.40 -1.13
CA ARG A 246 5.93 -23.18 -0.36
C ARG A 246 4.64 -22.53 -0.85
N ILE A 247 3.84 -22.05 0.10
CA ILE A 247 2.61 -21.31 -0.16
C ILE A 247 2.87 -19.84 0.17
N ASP A 248 2.41 -18.93 -0.68
CA ASP A 248 2.73 -17.50 -0.54
C ASP A 248 2.12 -16.87 0.71
N ALA A 249 0.86 -17.17 1.02
CA ALA A 249 0.18 -16.64 2.20
C ALA A 249 -0.81 -17.63 2.81
N LEU A 250 -0.97 -17.56 4.13
CA LEU A 250 -1.91 -18.36 4.88
C LEU A 250 -2.71 -17.47 5.82
N TRP A 251 -4.04 -17.61 5.82
CA TRP A 251 -4.93 -16.97 6.79
C TRP A 251 -5.50 -18.05 7.71
N ARG A 252 -5.48 -17.79 9.02
CA ARG A 252 -6.04 -18.69 10.04
C ARG A 252 -7.00 -17.94 10.94
N SER A 253 -8.07 -18.62 11.36
CA SER A 253 -8.96 -18.12 12.41
C SER A 253 -9.40 -19.25 13.31
N ARG A 254 -9.32 -19.04 14.62
CA ARG A 254 -9.83 -19.97 15.62
C ARG A 254 -11.30 -19.68 15.87
N ILE A 255 -12.16 -20.63 15.51
CA ILE A 255 -13.59 -20.56 15.80
C ILE A 255 -13.86 -21.29 17.10
N ALA A 256 -13.71 -20.59 18.23
CA ALA A 256 -14.02 -21.07 19.58
C ALA A 256 -13.62 -22.55 19.80
N ASN A 257 -14.60 -23.42 20.07
CA ASN A 257 -14.43 -24.86 20.27
C ASN A 257 -14.59 -25.68 18.98
N LEU A 258 -14.90 -25.06 17.84
CA LEU A 258 -15.08 -25.73 16.54
C LEU A 258 -13.75 -25.99 15.82
N GLY A 259 -12.65 -25.43 16.31
CA GLY A 259 -11.30 -25.66 15.79
C GLY A 259 -10.76 -24.45 15.03
N VAL A 260 -9.80 -24.72 14.16
CA VAL A 260 -9.14 -23.71 13.32
C VAL A 260 -9.66 -23.88 11.89
N ILE A 261 -10.02 -22.76 11.27
CA ILE A 261 -10.24 -22.72 9.83
C ILE A 261 -9.09 -21.95 9.17
N SER A 262 -8.64 -22.44 8.02
CA SER A 262 -7.50 -21.89 7.31
C SER A 262 -7.79 -21.71 5.82
N TYR A 263 -7.16 -20.71 5.23
CA TYR A 263 -7.21 -20.42 3.79
C TYR A 263 -5.78 -20.21 3.30
N ALA A 264 -5.36 -20.99 2.31
CA ALA A 264 -4.03 -20.88 1.71
C ALA A 264 -4.12 -20.16 0.36
N PHE A 265 -3.19 -19.27 0.09
CA PHE A 265 -3.16 -18.43 -1.10
C PHE A 265 -1.86 -18.67 -1.88
N GLU A 266 -1.99 -18.91 -3.17
CA GLU A 266 -0.88 -18.93 -4.11
C GLU A 266 -1.08 -17.77 -5.09
N VAL A 267 -0.15 -16.81 -5.07
CA VAL A 267 -0.11 -15.73 -6.04
C VAL A 267 0.64 -16.25 -7.25
N HIS A 268 0.06 -16.12 -8.43
CA HIS A 268 0.74 -16.57 -9.65
C HIS A 268 0.75 -15.45 -10.67
N ARG A 269 1.94 -15.01 -11.07
CA ARG A 269 2.11 -14.04 -12.14
C ARG A 269 2.75 -14.66 -13.39
N ARG A 270 3.76 -15.51 -13.17
CA ARG A 270 4.57 -16.18 -14.19
C ARG A 270 5.12 -17.48 -13.59
N GLY A 271 5.51 -18.41 -14.45
CA GLY A 271 6.11 -19.69 -14.05
C GLY A 271 5.16 -20.87 -14.28
N SER A 272 5.51 -22.03 -13.72
CA SER A 272 4.78 -23.28 -13.95
C SER A 272 3.46 -23.31 -13.19
N ARG A 273 2.33 -23.40 -13.91
CA ARG A 273 0.99 -23.59 -13.33
C ARG A 273 0.87 -24.95 -12.65
N ASP A 274 1.49 -26.00 -13.21
CA ASP A 274 1.57 -27.33 -12.58
C ASP A 274 2.22 -27.27 -11.20
N SER A 275 3.27 -26.46 -11.03
CA SER A 275 3.94 -26.30 -9.74
C SER A 275 3.04 -25.62 -8.71
N ALA A 276 2.34 -24.56 -9.10
CA ALA A 276 1.37 -23.87 -8.25
C ALA A 276 0.23 -24.81 -7.83
N ILE A 277 -0.36 -25.54 -8.79
CA ILE A 277 -1.41 -26.53 -8.52
C ILE A 277 -0.89 -27.61 -7.56
N LEU A 278 0.33 -28.11 -7.76
CA LEU A 278 0.93 -29.11 -6.89
C LEU A 278 1.13 -28.59 -5.46
N ASN A 279 1.53 -27.32 -5.29
CA ASN A 279 1.65 -26.70 -3.97
C ASN A 279 0.30 -26.68 -3.25
N LEU A 280 -0.76 -26.25 -3.95
CA LEU A 280 -2.12 -26.21 -3.41
C LEU A 280 -2.66 -27.61 -3.05
N GLN A 281 -2.39 -28.62 -3.88
CA GLN A 281 -2.78 -30.00 -3.55
C GLN A 281 -2.04 -30.54 -2.31
N LYS A 282 -0.77 -30.18 -2.13
CA LYS A 282 0.04 -30.62 -0.99
C LYS A 282 -0.44 -29.99 0.31
N ILE A 283 -0.71 -28.68 0.36
CA ILE A 283 -1.16 -28.02 1.59
C ILE A 283 -2.50 -28.60 2.07
N ILE A 284 -3.47 -28.83 1.18
CA ILE A 284 -4.76 -29.44 1.54
C ILE A 284 -4.57 -30.82 2.18
N LYS A 285 -3.67 -31.63 1.62
CA LYS A 285 -3.41 -32.99 2.13
C LYS A 285 -2.71 -32.99 3.48
N GLN A 286 -1.92 -31.96 3.78
CA GLN A 286 -1.09 -31.90 4.98
C GLN A 286 -1.76 -31.17 6.14
N ASP A 287 -2.59 -30.17 5.86
CA ASP A 287 -3.27 -29.37 6.87
C ASP A 287 -4.81 -29.52 6.70
N PRO A 288 -5.45 -30.37 7.52
CA PRO A 288 -6.89 -30.58 7.48
C PRO A 288 -7.73 -29.34 7.88
N SER A 289 -7.11 -28.29 8.42
CA SER A 289 -7.80 -27.03 8.73
C SER A 289 -8.08 -26.19 7.49
N ILE A 290 -7.42 -26.49 6.36
CA ILE A 290 -7.56 -25.77 5.09
C ILE A 290 -8.96 -26.04 4.51
N GLN A 291 -9.79 -24.99 4.51
CA GLN A 291 -11.13 -25.02 3.92
C GLN A 291 -11.11 -24.75 2.42
N LYS A 292 -10.27 -23.80 2.00
CA LYS A 292 -10.05 -23.47 0.59
C LYS A 292 -8.58 -23.16 0.34
N VAL A 293 -8.17 -23.44 -0.88
CA VAL A 293 -6.97 -22.88 -1.48
C VAL A 293 -7.38 -21.85 -2.51
N ILE A 294 -6.69 -20.72 -2.60
CA ILE A 294 -7.08 -19.60 -3.44
C ILE A 294 -5.93 -19.28 -4.38
N LEU A 295 -6.21 -19.29 -5.68
CA LEU A 295 -5.30 -18.77 -6.71
C LEU A 295 -5.56 -17.28 -6.89
N VAL A 296 -4.49 -16.48 -6.81
CA VAL A 296 -4.55 -15.03 -7.00
C VAL A 296 -3.74 -14.65 -8.23
N SER A 297 -4.40 -14.09 -9.26
CA SER A 297 -3.73 -13.73 -10.52
C SER A 297 -4.55 -12.76 -11.37
N SER A 298 -4.06 -12.45 -12.58
CA SER A 298 -4.80 -11.80 -13.66
C SER A 298 -5.96 -12.68 -14.16
N VAL A 299 -6.97 -12.08 -14.79
CA VAL A 299 -8.11 -12.81 -15.35
C VAL A 299 -7.67 -13.91 -16.30
N GLU A 300 -6.74 -13.61 -17.21
CA GLU A 300 -6.27 -14.54 -18.24
C GLU A 300 -5.61 -15.79 -17.63
N GLU A 301 -4.72 -15.60 -16.66
CA GLU A 301 -4.08 -16.71 -15.95
C GLU A 301 -5.07 -17.50 -15.10
N LEU A 302 -6.04 -16.86 -14.43
CA LEU A 302 -7.06 -17.57 -13.66
C LEU A 302 -7.95 -18.45 -14.56
N GLU A 303 -8.29 -18.00 -15.76
CA GLU A 303 -8.99 -18.84 -16.75
C GLU A 303 -8.13 -20.04 -17.19
N ALA A 304 -6.83 -19.82 -17.41
CA ALA A 304 -5.91 -20.90 -17.74
C ALA A 304 -5.83 -21.94 -16.60
N PHE A 305 -5.82 -21.51 -15.34
CA PHE A 305 -5.91 -22.40 -14.18
C PHE A 305 -7.24 -23.14 -14.11
N ARG A 306 -8.37 -22.46 -14.37
CA ARG A 306 -9.70 -23.11 -14.40
C ARG A 306 -9.73 -24.28 -15.37
N LEU A 307 -9.16 -24.10 -16.56
CA LEU A 307 -9.07 -25.14 -17.57
C LEU A 307 -8.21 -26.33 -17.10
N GLU A 308 -7.01 -26.09 -16.57
CA GLU A 308 -6.15 -27.17 -16.07
C GLU A 308 -6.77 -27.93 -14.91
N ILE A 309 -7.33 -27.19 -13.94
CA ILE A 309 -7.95 -27.76 -12.75
C ILE A 309 -9.24 -28.52 -13.09
N SER A 310 -9.92 -28.18 -14.19
CA SER A 310 -11.15 -28.87 -14.61
C SER A 310 -10.98 -30.39 -14.81
N PHE A 311 -9.77 -30.83 -15.14
CA PHE A 311 -9.40 -32.23 -15.35
C PHE A 311 -8.98 -32.96 -14.06
N LEU A 312 -8.93 -32.27 -12.92
CA LEU A 312 -8.53 -32.84 -11.63
C LEU A 312 -9.74 -33.37 -10.83
N GLY A 313 -9.46 -34.10 -9.75
CA GLY A 313 -10.49 -34.70 -8.90
C GLY A 313 -11.47 -33.69 -8.32
N GLU A 314 -12.73 -34.08 -8.22
CA GLU A 314 -13.85 -33.21 -7.80
C GLU A 314 -13.60 -32.51 -6.46
N ASP A 315 -13.07 -33.22 -5.47
CA ASP A 315 -12.74 -32.66 -4.15
C ASP A 315 -11.77 -31.48 -4.27
N PHE A 316 -10.72 -31.61 -5.10
CA PHE A 316 -9.77 -30.53 -5.31
C PHE A 316 -10.39 -29.37 -6.09
N ARG A 317 -11.17 -29.65 -7.14
CA ARG A 317 -11.87 -28.61 -7.90
C ARG A 317 -12.80 -27.78 -7.00
N ASN A 318 -13.50 -28.44 -6.09
CA ASN A 318 -14.39 -27.79 -5.12
C ASN A 318 -13.61 -27.02 -4.04
N ALA A 319 -12.37 -27.41 -3.72
CA ALA A 319 -11.53 -26.72 -2.74
C ALA A 319 -10.86 -25.44 -3.29
N VAL A 320 -10.73 -25.29 -4.61
CA VAL A 320 -10.05 -24.15 -5.23
C VAL A 320 -10.98 -22.95 -5.38
N GLY A 321 -10.55 -21.80 -4.88
CA GLY A 321 -11.08 -20.47 -5.17
C GLY A 321 -10.15 -19.70 -6.13
N TYR A 322 -10.71 -18.68 -6.77
CA TYR A 322 -9.99 -17.82 -7.71
C TYR A 322 -10.24 -16.37 -7.32
N PHE A 323 -9.19 -15.57 -7.17
CA PHE A 323 -9.26 -14.19 -6.70
C PHE A 323 -8.49 -13.29 -7.66
N HIS A 324 -9.20 -12.45 -8.40
CA HIS A 324 -8.58 -11.52 -9.33
C HIS A 324 -7.84 -10.41 -8.57
N VAL A 325 -6.63 -10.05 -9.02
CA VAL A 325 -5.81 -8.99 -8.41
C VAL A 325 -6.56 -7.65 -8.35
N GLU A 326 -7.37 -7.31 -9.35
CA GLU A 326 -8.15 -6.07 -9.32
C GLU A 326 -9.22 -6.10 -8.21
N ASP A 327 -9.90 -7.23 -8.02
CA ASP A 327 -10.89 -7.39 -6.96
C ASP A 327 -10.25 -7.33 -5.57
N LEU A 328 -9.03 -7.87 -5.41
CA LEU A 328 -8.25 -7.75 -4.18
C LEU A 328 -7.99 -6.27 -3.84
N GLN A 329 -7.55 -5.48 -4.81
CA GLN A 329 -7.25 -4.06 -4.60
C GLN A 329 -8.51 -3.22 -4.32
N HIS A 330 -9.61 -3.52 -4.99
CA HIS A 330 -10.91 -2.91 -4.69
C HIS A 330 -11.38 -3.27 -3.27
N THR A 331 -11.19 -4.53 -2.86
CA THR A 331 -11.57 -4.99 -1.52
C THR A 331 -10.78 -4.28 -0.43
N LEU A 332 -9.46 -4.12 -0.61
CA LEU A 332 -8.62 -3.34 0.31
C LEU A 332 -9.10 -1.88 0.41
N SER A 333 -9.40 -1.26 -0.72
CA SER A 333 -9.90 0.13 -0.75
C SER A 333 -11.23 0.28 -0.01
N HIS A 334 -12.13 -0.71 -0.14
CA HIS A 334 -13.39 -0.74 0.61
C HIS A 334 -13.17 -0.99 2.11
N LEU A 335 -12.19 -1.83 2.46
CA LEU A 335 -11.84 -2.10 3.85
C LEU A 335 -11.29 -0.86 4.54
N GLU A 336 -10.42 -0.09 3.87
CA GLU A 336 -9.93 1.20 4.36
C GLU A 336 -11.09 2.18 4.63
N LEU A 337 -12.03 2.28 3.69
CA LEU A 337 -13.21 3.13 3.83
C LEU A 337 -14.07 2.68 5.02
N LEU A 338 -14.34 1.38 5.13
CA LEU A 338 -15.07 0.80 6.27
C LEU A 338 -14.37 1.15 7.59
N LYS A 339 -13.06 0.90 7.70
CA LYS A 339 -12.27 1.21 8.90
C LYS A 339 -12.32 2.70 9.24
N SER A 340 -12.23 3.58 8.25
CA SER A 340 -12.36 5.04 8.46
C SER A 340 -13.72 5.41 9.05
N ILE A 341 -14.81 4.85 8.52
CA ILE A 341 -16.17 5.06 9.02
C ILE A 341 -16.31 4.52 10.45
N LEU A 342 -15.85 3.29 10.71
CA LEU A 342 -15.91 2.66 12.03
C LEU A 342 -15.09 3.43 13.08
N LYS A 343 -13.92 3.98 12.71
CA LYS A 343 -13.13 4.88 13.55
C LYS A 343 -13.92 6.16 13.89
N ASN A 344 -14.62 6.75 12.92
CA ASN A 344 -15.41 7.97 13.15
C ASN A 344 -16.56 7.77 14.15
N VAL A 345 -17.13 6.57 14.21
CA VAL A 345 -18.18 6.22 15.19
C VAL A 345 -17.62 5.63 16.49
N GLY A 346 -16.29 5.63 16.67
CA GLY A 346 -15.62 5.19 17.89
C GLY A 346 -15.54 3.67 18.07
N LEU A 347 -15.83 2.87 17.03
CA LEU A 347 -15.78 1.41 17.11
C LEU A 347 -14.38 0.82 16.92
N LEU A 348 -13.45 1.61 16.37
CA LEU A 348 -12.03 1.25 16.21
C LEU A 348 -11.09 2.17 17.01
N ASP A 349 -11.62 2.97 17.93
CA ASP A 349 -10.79 3.78 18.82
C ASP A 349 -10.23 2.92 19.95
N ILE A 350 -8.98 2.49 19.80
CA ILE A 350 -8.24 1.68 20.78
C ILE A 350 -7.84 2.49 22.03
N LYS A 351 -8.20 3.78 22.12
CA LYS A 351 -7.89 4.67 23.26
C LYS A 351 -8.46 4.22 24.62
N LYS A 352 -9.17 3.08 24.69
CA LYS A 352 -9.73 2.51 25.92
C LYS A 352 -9.19 1.13 26.30
N VAL A 353 -8.18 0.61 25.61
CA VAL A 353 -7.61 -0.71 25.93
C VAL A 353 -6.13 -0.58 26.28
N PHE A 354 -5.78 0.34 27.18
CA PHE A 354 -4.61 0.26 28.08
C PHE A 354 -4.85 1.16 29.29
#